data_AF-I9IRT8-F1
#
_entry.id   AF-I9IRT8-F1
#
_cell.length_a   1.000
_cell.length_b   1.000
_cell.length_c   1.000
_cell.angle_alpha   90.00
_cell.angle_beta   90.00
_cell.angle_gamma   90.00
#
_symmetry.space_group_name_H-M   'P 1'
#
loop_
_entity.id
_entity.type
_entity.pdbx_description
1 polymer ?
#
loop_
_entity_poly.entity_id
_entity_poly.type
_entity_poly.pdbx_seq_one_letter_code
_entity_poly.pdbx_strand_id
1 'polypeptide(L)'
;MDEIELKVHDMSSTLQPADAYALVLEEVNGNRKLPIIIGSLEAQAIKVVMMGYKMPRPLTHDLFLTVTKELGTALKKVLIYKVKDGVYYSYLFLEKEGEVFKIDSRTSDAIALAMRCGCPVYTTDEIMESEQLHEVGSTAFSVNVNTVDVVMLKEALSKAIEEENYEQASRLRDEIKRREQEEENTIA
;
A
#
# COMPACT_ATOMS: atom_id res chain seq x y z
N MET A 1 5.96 21.20 0.12
CA MET A 1 4.99 20.13 -0.19
C MET A 1 4.18 19.95 1.06
N ASP A 2 2.88 20.17 0.95
CA ASP A 2 1.98 20.02 2.10
C ASP A 2 1.75 18.52 2.32
N GLU A 3 2.06 18.05 3.54
CA GLU A 3 1.84 16.67 3.94
C GLU A 3 0.38 16.50 4.36
N ILE A 4 -0.28 15.50 3.80
CA ILE A 4 -1.69 15.18 4.09
C ILE A 4 -1.73 13.98 5.01
N GLU A 5 -2.37 14.14 6.17
CA GLU A 5 -2.52 13.06 7.13
C GLU A 5 -3.58 12.06 6.67
N LEU A 6 -3.24 10.79 6.75
CA LEU A 6 -4.08 9.66 6.38
C LEU A 6 -4.35 8.77 7.59
N LYS A 7 -5.52 8.14 7.58
CA LYS A 7 -5.90 7.07 8.51
C LYS A 7 -6.33 5.84 7.74
N VAL A 8 -6.14 4.66 8.33
CA VAL A 8 -6.67 3.41 7.75
C VAL A 8 -8.19 3.42 7.88
N HIS A 9 -8.89 3.30 6.75
CA HIS A 9 -10.35 3.32 6.68
C HIS A 9 -10.93 1.91 6.66
N ASP A 10 -10.52 1.11 5.66
CA ASP A 10 -11.04 -0.24 5.46
C ASP A 10 -10.03 -1.12 4.70
N MET A 11 -10.27 -2.43 4.70
CA MET A 11 -9.53 -3.40 3.91
C MET A 11 -10.48 -4.44 3.30
N SER A 12 -10.56 -4.49 1.98
CA SER A 12 -11.37 -5.46 1.24
C SER A 12 -10.51 -6.41 0.42
N SER A 13 -10.90 -7.68 0.29
CA SER A 13 -10.29 -8.58 -0.70
C SER A 13 -10.61 -8.06 -2.11
N THR A 14 -9.59 -7.86 -2.93
CA THR A 14 -9.81 -7.55 -4.35
C THR A 14 -10.21 -8.82 -5.09
N LEU A 15 -10.92 -8.63 -6.21
CA LEU A 15 -11.47 -9.67 -7.08
C LEU A 15 -10.58 -10.92 -7.13
N GLN A 16 -11.20 -12.07 -6.82
CA GLN A 16 -10.63 -13.36 -7.19
C GLN A 16 -10.33 -13.26 -8.70
N PRO A 17 -9.06 -13.50 -9.09
CA PRO A 17 -8.36 -14.65 -8.57
C PRO A 17 -6.97 -14.34 -7.94
N ALA A 18 -6.58 -13.07 -7.73
CA ALA A 18 -5.32 -12.72 -7.06
C ALA A 18 -5.43 -12.76 -5.52
N ASP A 19 -4.42 -13.31 -4.81
CA ASP A 19 -4.30 -13.27 -3.33
C ASP A 19 -3.91 -11.85 -2.83
N ALA A 20 -4.66 -10.85 -3.28
CA ALA A 20 -4.41 -9.44 -3.05
C ALA A 20 -5.56 -8.79 -2.28
N TYR A 21 -5.22 -7.76 -1.52
CA TYR A 21 -6.15 -6.97 -0.72
C TYR A 21 -6.02 -5.50 -1.09
N ALA A 22 -7.14 -4.80 -1.14
CA ALA A 22 -7.16 -3.35 -1.19
C ALA A 22 -7.19 -2.81 0.23
N LEU A 23 -6.09 -2.18 0.64
CA LEU A 23 -6.03 -1.32 1.81
C LEU A 23 -6.48 0.08 1.42
N VAL A 24 -7.51 0.60 2.08
CA VAL A 24 -8.04 1.94 1.82
C VAL A 24 -7.59 2.88 2.93
N LEU A 25 -6.80 3.89 2.56
CA LEU A 25 -6.45 5.01 3.42
C LEU A 25 -7.40 6.19 3.15
N GLU A 26 -7.78 6.93 4.18
CA GLU A 26 -8.68 8.08 4.09
C GLU A 26 -7.98 9.32 4.64
N GLU A 27 -8.15 10.45 3.97
CA GLU A 27 -7.70 11.75 4.42
C GLU A 27 -8.39 12.15 5.74
N VAL A 28 -7.63 12.54 6.76
CA VAL A 28 -8.20 12.82 8.10
C VAL A 28 -9.18 14.00 8.10
N ASN A 29 -8.90 15.05 7.31
CA ASN A 29 -9.69 16.28 7.23
C ASN A 29 -10.32 16.49 5.84
N GLY A 30 -10.53 15.42 5.09
CA GLY A 30 -11.08 15.46 3.74
C GLY A 30 -11.93 14.23 3.44
N ASN A 31 -12.34 14.10 2.18
CA ASN A 31 -13.18 13.00 1.72
C ASN A 31 -12.46 12.09 0.72
N ARG A 32 -11.18 12.37 0.43
CA ARG A 32 -10.39 11.60 -0.53
C ARG A 32 -9.93 10.30 0.10
N LYS A 33 -9.91 9.25 -0.71
CA LYS A 33 -9.47 7.91 -0.31
C LYS A 33 -8.39 7.42 -1.24
N LEU A 34 -7.33 6.85 -0.69
CA LEU A 34 -6.18 6.31 -1.42
C LEU A 34 -6.19 4.77 -1.32
N PRO A 35 -6.46 4.05 -2.42
CA PRO A 35 -6.44 2.60 -2.44
C PRO A 35 -5.00 2.10 -2.69
N ILE A 36 -4.54 1.15 -1.88
CA ILE A 36 -3.23 0.52 -2.01
C ILE A 36 -3.42 -0.99 -2.07
N ILE A 37 -2.92 -1.62 -3.13
CA ILE A 37 -2.95 -3.07 -3.26
C ILE A 37 -1.78 -3.68 -2.51
N ILE A 38 -2.07 -4.65 -1.65
CA ILE A 38 -1.10 -5.36 -0.84
C ILE A 38 -1.32 -6.87 -0.91
N GLY A 39 -0.27 -7.64 -0.66
CA GLY A 39 -0.35 -9.09 -0.58
C GLY A 39 -1.09 -9.58 0.67
N SER A 40 -1.41 -10.87 0.68
CA SER A 40 -2.14 -11.53 1.77
C SER A 40 -1.41 -11.50 3.12
N LEU A 41 -0.09 -11.65 3.13
CA LEU A 41 0.72 -11.63 4.35
C LEU A 41 0.78 -10.22 4.96
N GLU A 42 0.94 -9.20 4.11
CA GLU A 42 0.89 -7.80 4.51
C GLU A 42 -0.49 -7.44 5.07
N ALA A 43 -1.54 -7.85 4.38
CA ALA A 43 -2.93 -7.65 4.80
C ALA A 43 -3.19 -8.26 6.17
N GLN A 44 -2.74 -9.50 6.40
CA GLN A 44 -2.85 -10.16 7.70
C GLN A 44 -2.13 -9.38 8.81
N ALA A 45 -0.90 -8.92 8.55
CA ALA A 45 -0.12 -8.17 9.53
C ALA A 45 -0.78 -6.86 9.96
N ILE A 46 -1.51 -6.20 9.06
CA ILE A 46 -2.27 -4.97 9.32
C ILE A 46 -3.62 -5.32 9.99
N LYS A 47 -4.34 -6.33 9.49
CA LYS A 47 -5.68 -6.71 9.94
C LYS A 47 -5.73 -7.12 11.41
N VAL A 48 -4.68 -7.79 11.91
CA VAL A 48 -4.55 -8.11 13.35
C VAL A 48 -4.64 -6.86 14.23
N VAL A 49 -3.99 -5.77 13.79
CA VAL A 49 -3.99 -4.49 14.52
C VAL A 49 -5.32 -3.76 14.33
N MET A 50 -5.88 -3.75 13.12
CA MET A 50 -7.21 -3.17 12.85
C MET A 50 -8.30 -3.81 13.72
N MET A 51 -8.22 -5.12 13.97
CA MET A 51 -9.15 -5.85 14.83
C MET A 51 -8.91 -5.63 16.34
N GLY A 52 -7.87 -4.90 16.72
CA GLY A 52 -7.47 -4.70 18.12
C GLY A 52 -7.03 -6.00 18.81
N TYR A 53 -6.63 -7.02 18.04
CA TYR A 53 -6.30 -8.33 18.58
C TYR A 53 -4.87 -8.34 19.13
N LYS A 54 -4.71 -8.69 20.41
CA LYS A 54 -3.40 -8.77 21.04
C LYS A 54 -2.86 -10.19 20.95
N MET A 55 -1.79 -10.38 20.19
CA MET A 55 -1.15 -11.68 20.03
C MET A 55 -0.40 -12.11 21.31
N PRO A 56 -0.39 -13.42 21.65
CA PRO A 56 0.30 -13.93 22.85
C PRO A 56 1.83 -13.85 22.75
N ARG A 57 2.36 -13.77 21.52
CA ARG A 57 3.78 -13.56 21.21
C ARG A 57 3.89 -12.42 20.19
N PRO A 58 4.97 -11.62 20.24
CA PRO A 58 5.17 -10.53 19.29
C PRO A 58 5.32 -11.06 17.87
N LEU A 59 4.62 -10.45 16.91
CA LEU A 59 4.84 -10.67 15.48
C LEU A 59 6.04 -9.85 14.99
N THR A 60 6.38 -9.97 13.71
CA THR A 60 7.55 -9.34 13.10
C THR A 60 7.58 -7.83 13.33
N HIS A 61 6.48 -7.12 13.08
CA HIS A 61 6.41 -5.66 13.28
C HIS A 61 6.46 -5.27 14.76
N ASP A 62 5.91 -6.10 15.67
CA ASP A 62 6.01 -5.87 17.12
C ASP A 62 7.44 -6.04 17.62
N LEU A 63 8.13 -7.08 17.13
CA LEU A 63 9.55 -7.33 17.40
C LEU A 63 10.39 -6.17 16.88
N PHE A 64 10.14 -5.69 15.65
CA PHE A 64 10.86 -4.56 15.07
C PHE A 64 10.74 -3.30 15.94
N LEU A 65 9.52 -2.94 16.35
CA LEU A 65 9.29 -1.78 17.24
C LEU A 65 9.96 -1.94 18.61
N THR A 66 9.98 -3.17 19.15
CA THR A 66 10.70 -3.46 20.39
C THR A 66 12.20 -3.24 20.20
N VAL A 67 12.79 -3.77 19.12
CA VAL A 67 14.22 -3.59 18.81
C VAL A 67 14.56 -2.11 18.65
N THR A 68 13.78 -1.33 17.88
CA THR A 68 14.06 0.10 17.72
C THR A 68 13.99 0.84 19.04
N LYS A 69 13.00 0.50 19.89
CA LYS A 69 12.84 1.10 21.21
C LYS A 69 14.03 0.81 22.13
N GLU A 70 14.48 -0.44 22.19
CA GLU A 70 15.66 -0.83 22.99
C GLU A 70 16.95 -0.17 22.49
N LEU A 71 17.04 0.15 21.20
CA LEU A 71 18.12 0.93 20.60
C LEU A 71 17.98 2.45 20.78
N GLY A 72 16.99 2.90 21.56
CA GLY A 72 16.74 4.32 21.84
C GLY A 72 16.18 5.10 20.65
N THR A 73 15.52 4.41 19.72
CA THR A 73 14.97 4.99 18.48
C THR A 73 13.45 4.91 18.47
N ALA A 74 12.79 6.00 18.07
CA ALA A 74 11.33 6.07 17.96
C ALA A 74 10.88 6.39 16.54
N LEU A 75 9.84 5.69 16.05
CA LEU A 75 9.17 6.03 14.79
C LEU A 75 8.26 7.25 15.01
N LYS A 76 8.57 8.36 14.34
CA LYS A 76 7.86 9.64 14.50
C LYS A 76 6.71 9.80 13.52
N LYS A 77 6.92 9.41 12.26
CA LYS A 77 5.90 9.43 11.22
C LYS A 77 6.26 8.51 10.07
N VAL A 78 5.27 8.22 9.24
CA VAL A 78 5.43 7.59 7.93
C VAL A 78 5.04 8.58 6.85
N LEU A 79 5.75 8.57 5.71
CA LEU A 79 5.40 9.36 4.54
C LEU A 79 5.38 8.48 3.29
N ILE A 80 4.23 8.35 2.65
CA ILE A 80 4.10 7.82 1.29
C ILE A 80 4.53 8.95 0.36
N TYR A 81 5.69 8.81 -0.29
CA TYR A 81 6.34 9.93 -0.98
C TYR A 81 6.36 9.76 -2.50
N LYS A 82 6.08 8.56 -3.00
CA LYS A 82 6.11 8.27 -4.43
C LYS A 82 5.20 7.10 -4.75
N VAL A 83 4.55 7.19 -5.90
CA VAL A 83 3.93 6.06 -6.59
C VAL A 83 4.57 5.95 -7.98
N LYS A 84 4.85 4.74 -8.42
CA LYS A 84 5.27 4.45 -9.80
C LYS A 84 4.71 3.09 -10.20
N ASP A 85 3.96 3.04 -11.28
CA ASP A 85 3.37 1.80 -11.82
C ASP A 85 2.56 1.00 -10.78
N GLY A 86 1.80 1.70 -9.93
CA GLY A 86 1.03 1.10 -8.83
C GLY A 86 1.86 0.71 -7.59
N VAL A 87 3.18 0.87 -7.64
CA VAL A 87 4.08 0.60 -6.51
C VAL A 87 4.28 1.86 -5.68
N TYR A 88 3.83 1.80 -4.43
CA TYR A 88 3.96 2.89 -3.47
C TYR A 88 5.23 2.77 -2.61
N TYR A 89 5.99 3.85 -2.54
CA TYR A 89 7.21 3.98 -1.74
C TYR A 89 6.95 4.85 -0.53
N SER A 90 7.49 4.42 0.61
CA SER A 90 7.32 5.11 1.89
C SER A 90 8.63 5.34 2.60
N TYR A 91 8.71 6.43 3.36
CA TYR A 91 9.76 6.66 4.33
C TYR A 91 9.24 6.45 5.75
N LEU A 92 10.03 5.74 6.55
CA LEU A 92 9.94 5.74 8.01
C LEU A 92 10.82 6.86 8.54
N PHE A 93 10.25 7.85 9.24
CA PHE A 93 11.02 8.88 9.93
C PHE A 93 11.29 8.42 11.37
N LEU A 94 12.53 8.06 11.64
CA LEU A 94 13.01 7.60 12.93
C LEU A 94 13.80 8.72 13.62
N GLU A 95 13.63 8.84 14.93
CA GLU A 95 14.37 9.79 15.75
C GLU A 95 15.21 9.04 16.78
N LYS A 96 16.48 9.46 16.91
CA LYS A 96 17.38 9.05 17.98
C LYS A 96 18.15 10.26 18.45
N GLU A 97 18.13 10.54 19.77
CA GLU A 97 18.89 11.63 20.38
C GLU A 97 18.65 13.02 19.73
N GLY A 98 17.43 13.26 19.22
CA GLY A 98 17.05 14.50 18.54
C GLY A 98 17.43 14.56 17.05
N GLU A 99 18.17 13.58 16.54
CA GLU A 99 18.45 13.44 15.12
C GLU A 99 17.37 12.62 14.42
N VAL A 100 16.85 13.15 13.32
CA VAL A 100 15.84 12.47 12.49
C VAL A 100 16.50 11.92 11.24
N PHE A 101 16.33 10.63 11.00
CA PHE A 101 16.75 9.96 9.78
C PHE A 101 15.57 9.22 9.14
N LYS A 102 15.66 9.02 7.83
CA LYS A 102 14.63 8.35 7.04
C LYS A 102 15.11 7.01 6.52
N ILE A 103 14.26 5.99 6.56
CA ILE A 103 14.50 4.66 5.99
C ILE A 103 13.46 4.39 4.92
N ASP A 104 13.89 3.96 3.74
CA ASP A 104 12.98 3.53 2.67
C ASP A 104 12.28 2.23 3.06
N SER A 105 10.98 2.14 2.78
CA SER A 105 10.13 1.05 3.21
C SER A 105 8.99 0.83 2.22
N ARG A 106 8.55 -0.42 2.10
CA ARG A 106 7.28 -0.73 1.45
C ARG A 106 6.16 -0.08 2.25
N THR A 107 5.17 0.46 1.54
CA THR A 107 4.06 1.17 2.17
C THR A 107 3.27 0.28 3.13
N SER A 108 3.08 -1.00 2.81
CA SER A 108 2.44 -1.97 3.70
C SER A 108 3.13 -2.12 5.06
N ASP A 109 4.46 -2.24 5.09
CA ASP A 109 5.24 -2.34 6.31
C ASP A 109 5.17 -1.05 7.12
N ALA A 110 5.25 0.09 6.44
CA ALA A 110 5.18 1.40 7.07
C ALA A 110 3.82 1.63 7.77
N ILE A 111 2.71 1.31 7.09
CA ILE A 111 1.38 1.37 7.70
C ILE A 111 1.27 0.39 8.88
N ALA A 112 1.76 -0.85 8.73
CA ALA A 112 1.71 -1.85 9.78
C ALA A 112 2.48 -1.43 11.05
N LEU A 113 3.60 -0.72 10.91
CA LEU A 113 4.36 -0.13 12.02
C LEU A 113 3.62 1.06 12.62
N ALA A 114 3.15 1.99 11.78
CA ALA A 114 2.49 3.21 12.22
C ALA A 114 1.24 2.92 13.06
N MET A 115 0.43 1.97 12.62
CA MET A 115 -0.76 1.54 13.38
C MET A 115 -0.42 0.95 14.75
N ARG A 116 0.71 0.23 14.88
CA ARG A 116 1.13 -0.41 16.14
C ARG A 116 1.67 0.59 17.15
N CYS A 117 2.44 1.57 16.70
CA CYS A 117 3.01 2.60 17.58
C CYS A 117 2.14 3.86 17.68
N GLY A 118 1.05 3.94 16.91
CA GLY A 118 0.16 5.10 16.87
C GLY A 118 0.85 6.36 16.33
N CYS A 119 1.80 6.21 15.39
CA CYS A 119 2.42 7.37 14.76
C CYS A 119 1.62 7.82 13.52
N PRO A 120 1.65 9.11 13.16
CA PRO A 120 0.91 9.63 12.03
C PRO A 120 1.46 9.11 10.69
N VAL A 121 0.53 8.88 9.76
CA VAL A 121 0.80 8.50 8.37
C VAL A 121 0.50 9.69 7.49
N TYR A 122 1.42 10.04 6.60
CA TYR A 122 1.25 11.13 5.65
C TYR A 122 1.42 10.67 4.22
N THR A 123 0.89 11.45 3.29
CA THR A 123 1.19 11.41 1.87
C THR A 123 1.34 12.83 1.32
N THR A 124 1.57 12.97 0.02
CA THR A 124 1.60 14.25 -0.69
C THR A 124 0.28 14.52 -1.40
N ASP A 125 -0.03 15.80 -1.62
CA ASP A 125 -1.21 16.21 -2.38
C ASP A 125 -1.18 15.71 -3.83
N GLU A 126 0.01 15.68 -4.45
CA GLU A 126 0.23 15.13 -5.79
C GLU A 126 -0.25 13.67 -5.91
N ILE A 127 0.10 12.82 -4.94
CA ILE A 127 -0.36 11.42 -4.90
C ILE A 127 -1.87 11.34 -4.67
N MET A 128 -2.41 12.19 -3.79
CA MET A 128 -3.85 12.21 -3.53
C MET A 128 -4.65 12.67 -4.76
N GLU A 129 -4.13 13.61 -5.53
CA GLU A 129 -4.76 14.05 -6.77
C GLU A 129 -4.73 12.96 -7.85
N SER A 130 -3.60 12.25 -8.00
CA SER A 130 -3.43 11.26 -9.08
C SER A 130 -4.05 9.89 -8.78
N GLU A 131 -4.00 9.43 -7.53
CA GLU A 131 -4.34 8.05 -7.16
C GLU A 131 -5.64 7.91 -6.33
N GLN A 132 -6.33 9.00 -6.01
CA GLN A 132 -7.57 8.90 -5.25
C GLN A 132 -8.62 7.99 -5.93
N LEU A 133 -9.41 7.31 -5.10
CA LEU A 133 -10.61 6.61 -5.56
C LEU A 133 -11.59 7.62 -6.14
N HIS A 134 -11.92 7.46 -7.41
CA HIS A 134 -13.05 8.11 -8.06
C HIS A 134 -14.25 7.15 -8.04
N GLU A 135 -15.36 7.53 -7.41
CA GLU A 135 -16.58 6.71 -7.41
C GLU A 135 -17.12 6.55 -8.84
N VAL A 136 -17.03 5.34 -9.38
CA VAL A 136 -17.76 4.94 -10.60
C VAL A 136 -18.91 4.02 -10.20
N GLY A 137 -19.99 4.61 -9.69
CA GLY A 137 -21.27 3.93 -9.52
C GLY A 137 -21.33 2.85 -8.43
N SER A 138 -22.49 2.78 -7.79
CA SER A 138 -22.88 1.80 -6.78
C SER A 138 -22.75 0.34 -7.29
N THR A 139 -21.61 -0.32 -7.10
CA THR A 139 -21.46 -1.77 -6.81
C THR A 139 -19.98 -2.18 -6.88
N ALA A 140 -19.45 -2.71 -5.77
CA ALA A 140 -18.12 -3.30 -5.59
C ALA A 140 -16.92 -2.36 -5.88
N PHE A 141 -15.99 -2.28 -4.92
CA PHE A 141 -14.73 -1.57 -5.04
C PHE A 141 -13.95 -1.99 -6.30
N SER A 142 -14.11 -1.25 -7.40
CA SER A 142 -13.33 -1.42 -8.62
C SER A 142 -12.01 -0.71 -8.39
N VAL A 143 -11.05 -1.46 -7.87
CA VAL A 143 -9.68 -0.97 -7.81
C VAL A 143 -9.21 -0.74 -9.24
N ASN A 144 -8.74 0.47 -9.53
CA ASN A 144 -8.26 0.84 -10.86
C ASN A 144 -7.08 -0.08 -11.23
N VAL A 145 -7.05 -0.59 -12.46
CA VAL A 145 -5.97 -1.47 -12.95
C VAL A 145 -4.58 -0.79 -12.81
N ASN A 146 -4.56 0.54 -12.74
CA ASN A 146 -3.38 1.35 -12.52
C ASN A 146 -2.69 1.14 -11.16
N THR A 147 -3.41 0.72 -10.12
CA THR A 147 -2.85 0.60 -8.75
C THR A 147 -2.26 -0.78 -8.45
N VAL A 148 -2.20 -1.66 -9.45
CA VAL A 148 -1.68 -3.03 -9.35
C VAL A 148 -0.30 -3.07 -9.99
N ASP A 149 0.70 -3.64 -9.32
CA ASP A 149 2.05 -3.74 -9.87
C ASP A 149 2.15 -4.76 -11.02
N VAL A 150 3.23 -4.70 -11.81
CA VAL A 150 3.43 -5.59 -12.98
C VAL A 150 3.50 -7.07 -12.59
N VAL A 151 3.98 -7.40 -11.38
CA VAL A 151 4.08 -8.78 -10.90
C VAL A 151 2.69 -9.35 -10.65
N MET A 152 1.85 -8.63 -9.92
CA MET A 152 0.45 -8.97 -9.69
C MET A 152 -0.36 -8.99 -10.98
N LEU A 153 -0.07 -8.11 -11.95
CA LEU A 153 -0.69 -8.18 -13.27
C LEU A 153 -0.33 -9.49 -13.99
N LYS A 154 0.92 -9.95 -13.89
CA LYS A 154 1.37 -11.23 -14.48
C LYS A 154 0.73 -12.43 -13.77
N GLU A 155 0.60 -12.40 -12.45
CA GLU A 155 -0.11 -13.43 -11.69
C GLU A 155 -1.60 -13.48 -12.05
N ALA A 156 -2.27 -12.32 -12.07
CA ALA A 156 -3.67 -12.21 -12.48
C ALA A 156 -3.89 -12.68 -13.93
N LEU A 157 -2.95 -12.38 -14.84
CA LEU A 157 -2.99 -12.86 -16.22
C LEU A 157 -2.90 -14.39 -16.27
N SER A 158 -1.96 -14.97 -15.53
CA SER A 158 -1.74 -16.42 -15.50
C SER A 158 -3.00 -17.14 -15.04
N LYS A 159 -3.65 -16.62 -14.01
CA LYS A 159 -4.87 -17.21 -13.46
C LYS A 159 -6.11 -16.98 -14.33
N ALA A 160 -6.23 -15.83 -14.99
CA ALA A 160 -7.30 -15.60 -15.97
C ALA A 160 -7.22 -16.58 -17.16
N ILE A 161 -6.02 -17.03 -17.53
CA ILE A 161 -5.82 -18.07 -18.55
C ILE A 161 -6.25 -19.45 -18.01
N GLU A 162 -5.90 -19.79 -16.77
CA GLU A 162 -6.32 -21.04 -16.11
C GLU A 162 -7.84 -21.14 -15.97
N GLU A 163 -8.51 -20.03 -15.73
CA GLU A 163 -9.98 -19.94 -15.59
C GLU A 163 -10.70 -19.76 -16.95
N GLU A 164 -9.98 -19.84 -18.07
CA GLU A 164 -10.51 -19.64 -19.44
C GLU A 164 -11.21 -18.28 -19.66
N ASN A 165 -10.90 -17.29 -18.83
CA ASN A 165 -11.42 -15.93 -18.93
C ASN A 165 -10.56 -15.08 -19.89
N TYR A 166 -10.69 -15.37 -21.18
CA TYR A 166 -9.86 -14.77 -22.23
C TYR A 166 -10.05 -13.26 -22.41
N GLU A 167 -11.24 -12.72 -22.10
CA GLU A 167 -11.50 -11.28 -22.18
C GLU A 167 -10.66 -10.52 -21.14
N GLN A 168 -10.67 -10.99 -19.89
CA GLN A 168 -9.85 -10.43 -18.82
C GLN A 168 -8.35 -10.63 -19.09
N ALA A 169 -7.96 -11.82 -19.56
CA ALA A 169 -6.57 -12.10 -19.93
C ALA A 169 -6.05 -11.16 -21.03
N SER A 170 -6.86 -10.82 -22.04
CA SER A 170 -6.45 -9.87 -23.09
C SER A 170 -6.18 -8.47 -22.51
N ARG A 171 -7.09 -7.97 -21.66
CA ARG A 171 -6.94 -6.64 -21.02
C ARG A 171 -5.67 -6.57 -20.16
N LEU A 172 -5.43 -7.59 -19.33
CA LEU A 172 -4.24 -7.67 -18.47
C LEU A 172 -2.94 -7.71 -19.28
N ARG A 173 -2.90 -8.51 -20.36
CA ARG A 173 -1.73 -8.62 -21.24
C ARG A 173 -1.40 -7.29 -21.92
N ASP A 174 -2.41 -6.60 -22.42
CA ASP A 174 -2.21 -5.35 -23.15
C ASP A 174 -1.72 -4.24 -22.20
N GLU A 175 -2.19 -4.21 -20.95
CA GLU A 175 -1.68 -3.30 -19.91
C GLU A 175 -0.23 -3.63 -19.49
N ILE A 176 0.14 -4.90 -19.32
CA ILE A 176 1.53 -5.30 -19.02
C ILE A 176 2.47 -4.81 -20.13
N LYS A 177 2.11 -5.02 -21.40
CA LYS A 177 2.93 -4.59 -22.54
C LYS A 177 3.11 -3.08 -22.58
N ARG A 178 2.05 -2.31 -22.29
CA ARG A 178 2.11 -0.85 -22.24
C ARG A 178 3.16 -0.37 -21.23
N ARG A 179 3.15 -0.93 -20.00
CA ARG A 179 4.08 -0.54 -18.93
C ARG A 179 5.53 -0.95 -19.22
N GLU A 180 5.75 -2.16 -19.76
CA GLU A 180 7.09 -2.60 -20.14
C GLU A 180 7.71 -1.71 -21.24
N GLN A 181 6.91 -1.25 -22.20
CA GLN A 181 7.36 -0.30 -23.23
C GLN A 181 7.64 1.11 -22.69
N GLU A 182 6.89 1.56 -21.68
CA GLU A 182 7.13 2.85 -21.01
C GLU A 182 8.43 2.84 -20.18
N GLU A 183 8.75 1.71 -19.53
CA GLU A 183 10.04 1.55 -18.85
C GLU A 183 11.23 1.53 -19.82
N GLU A 184 11.13 0.81 -20.94
CA GLU A 184 12.19 0.79 -21.97
C GLU A 184 12.47 2.19 -22.54
N ASN A 185 11.43 3.00 -22.75
CA ASN A 185 11.57 4.37 -23.26
C ASN A 185 12.09 5.38 -22.23
N THR A 186 12.05 5.06 -20.93
CA THR A 186 12.54 5.93 -19.85
C THR A 186 14.04 5.71 -19.58
N ILE A 187 14.59 4.58 -20.03
CA ILE A 187 16.00 4.17 -19.82
C ILE A 187 16.89 4.50 -21.05
N ALA A 188 16.27 4.80 -22.20
CA ALA A 188 16.94 5.23 -23.44
C ALA A 188 17.16 6.75 -23.50
#